data_AF-A0A962DUG6-F1
#
_entry.id   AF-A0A962DUG6-F1
#
_cell.length_a   1.000
_cell.length_b   1.000
_cell.length_c   1.000
_cell.angle_alpha   90.00
_cell.angle_beta   90.00
_cell.angle_gamma   90.00
#
_symmetry.space_group_name_H-M   'P 1'
#
loop_
_entity.id
_entity.type
_entity.pdbx_description
1 polymer ?
#
loop_
_entity_poly.entity_id
_entity_poly.type
_entity_poly.pdbx_seq_one_letter_code
_entity_poly.pdbx_strand_id
1 'polypeptide(L)' 'MLIGVPGEIKQDEYRVGLTPTSVRELVHHGHQ' A
#
# COMPACT_ATOMS: atom_id res chain seq x y z
N MET A 1 -7.94 8.18 8.48
CA MET A 1 -7.79 8.46 7.03
C MET A 1 -7.76 7.14 6.31
N LEU A 2 -8.44 7.00 5.17
CA LEU A 2 -8.43 5.77 4.38
C LEU A 2 -7.40 5.90 3.23
N ILE A 3 -6.47 4.96 3.14
CA ILE A 3 -5.36 4.92 2.19
C ILE A 3 -5.52 3.65 1.34
N GLY A 4 -5.90 3.84 0.07
CA GLY A 4 -6.02 2.73 -0.87
C GLY A 4 -4.70 2.37 -1.54
N VAL A 5 -4.46 1.07 -1.74
CA VAL A 5 -3.35 0.55 -2.56
C VAL A 5 -3.95 -0.20 -3.75
N PRO A 6 -4.18 0.46 -4.90
CA PRO A 6 -4.64 -0.23 -6.10
C PRO A 6 -3.54 -1.13 -6.66
N GLY A 7 -3.93 -2.16 -7.39
CA GLY A 7 -3.00 -2.97 -8.17
C GLY A 7 -2.45 -2.19 -9.36
N GLU A 8 -1.20 -2.45 -9.70
CA GLU A 8 -0.59 -1.92 -10.93
C GLU A 8 -1.20 -2.64 -12.14
N ILE A 9 -1.63 -1.87 -13.14
CA ILE A 9 -2.32 -2.40 -14.35
C ILE A 9 -1.40 -2.49 -15.57
N LYS A 10 -0.16 -2.00 -15.45
CA LYS A 10 0.79 -2.00 -16.55
C LYS A 10 1.33 -3.41 -16.77
N GLN A 11 1.52 -3.75 -18.05
CA GLN A 11 2.17 -5.01 -18.41
C GLN A 11 3.59 -5.06 -17.85
N ASP A 12 3.97 -6.23 -17.34
CA ASP A 12 5.26 -6.50 -16.69
C ASP A 12 5.56 -5.62 -15.45
N GLU A 13 4.52 -5.07 -14.82
CA GLU A 13 4.63 -4.37 -13.55
C GLU A 13 4.23 -5.28 -12.39
N TYR A 14 5.21 -5.61 -11.54
CA TYR A 14 5.05 -6.54 -10.42
C TYR A 14 5.20 -5.84 -9.05
N ARG A 15 5.41 -4.52 -9.04
CA ARG A 15 5.51 -3.75 -7.79
C ARG A 15 4.12 -3.54 -7.19
N VAL A 16 4.12 -3.07 -5.95
CA VAL A 16 2.93 -2.67 -5.21
C VAL A 16 3.23 -1.36 -4.47
N GLY A 17 2.22 -0.49 -4.35
CA GLY A 17 2.41 0.85 -3.80
C GLY A 17 2.87 0.89 -2.33
N LEU A 18 2.61 -0.16 -1.54
CA LEU A 18 3.04 -0.27 -0.15
C LEU A 18 3.58 -1.66 0.18
N THR A 19 4.63 -1.69 1.00
CA THR A 19 5.12 -2.92 1.60
C THR A 19 4.36 -3.24 2.89
N PRO A 20 4.32 -4.52 3.34
CA PRO A 20 3.70 -4.88 4.62
C PRO A 20 4.25 -4.10 5.81
N THR A 21 5.54 -3.79 5.82
CA THR A 21 6.18 -2.97 6.86
C THR A 21 5.62 -1.55 6.85
N SER A 22 5.49 -0.92 5.68
CA SER A 22 4.91 0.42 5.55
C SER A 22 3.44 0.44 5.99
N VAL A 23 2.66 -0.60 5.65
CA VAL A 23 1.26 -0.73 6.11
C VAL A 23 1.19 -0.79 7.64
N ARG A 24 2.09 -1.54 8.29
CA ARG A 24 2.13 -1.65 9.75
C ARG A 24 2.36 -0.31 10.44
N GLU A 25 3.28 0.51 9.93
CA GLU A 25 3.53 1.87 10.46
C GLU A 25 2.30 2.76 10.27
N LEU A 26 1.67 2.72 9.09
CA LEU A 26 0.47 3.50 8.83
C LEU A 26 -0.68 3.12 9.77
N VAL A 27 -0.89 1.83 10.01
CA VAL A 27 -1.89 1.35 10.97
C VAL A 27 -1.55 1.80 12.40
N HIS A 28 -0.27 1.76 12.79
CA HIS A 28 0.17 2.25 14.11
C HIS A 28 -0.14 3.74 14.31
N HIS A 29 -0.03 4.54 13.24
CA HIS A 29 -0.39 5.95 13.23
C HIS A 29 -1.90 6.22 13.11
N GLY A 30 -2.75 5.19 13.12
CA GLY A 30 -4.21 5.32 13.08
C GLY A 30 -4.79 5.52 11.68
N HIS A 31 -4.00 5.25 10.63
CA HIS A 31 -4.50 5.19 9.26
C HIS A 31 -5.16 3.83 8.99
N GLN A 32 -6.05 3.81 8.00
CA GLN A 32 -6.76 2.63 7.51
C GLN A 32 -6.54 2.48 6.03
#